data_AF-A0A378SNL8-F1
#
_entry.id   AF-A0A378SNL8-F1
#
_cell.length_a   1.000
_cell.length_b   1.000
_cell.length_c   1.000
_cell.angle_alpha   90.00
_cell.angle_beta   90.00
_cell.angle_gamma   90.00
#
_symmetry.space_group_name_H-M   'P 1'
#
loop_
_entity.id
_entity.type
_entity.pdbx_description
1 polymer ?
#
loop_
_entity_poly.entity_id
_entity_poly.type
_entity_poly.pdbx_seq_one_letter_code
_entity_poly.pdbx_strand_id
1 'polypeptide(L)'
;MCAGADSIDDIDVLRSGGMKTVFGGEYAPSTVGTLLRKFTFGHARQHESVLRNHLVALCGRVELMPGADGQVFIDIDSLLRPVYGHAKQGASYGHSKIPGKQILRKGLSPLTATTSTAGVAPMSAEMRLRAGKTGSGKGAGRMVASAISTARAAGASRHRRGRRHPNLSAG
;
A
#
# COMPACT_ATOMS: atom_id res chain seq x y z
N MET A 1 15.24 -3.47 5.02
CA MET A 1 15.80 -2.19 4.55
C MET A 1 17.04 -2.47 3.70
N CYS A 2 17.42 -1.59 2.77
CA CYS A 2 18.66 -1.76 2.00
C CYS A 2 19.87 -1.60 2.93
N ALA A 3 20.79 -2.59 2.95
CA ALA A 3 22.01 -2.56 3.76
C ALA A 3 21.83 -2.23 5.27
N GLY A 4 20.68 -2.55 5.85
CA GLY A 4 20.39 -2.26 7.27
C GLY A 4 20.13 -0.79 7.61
N ALA A 5 20.01 0.09 6.61
CA ALA A 5 19.70 1.51 6.80
C ALA A 5 18.32 1.74 7.43
N ASP A 6 18.20 2.62 8.43
CA ASP A 6 16.91 2.98 9.05
C ASP A 6 16.32 4.30 8.51
N SER A 7 17.16 5.11 7.88
CA SER A 7 16.83 6.36 7.19
C SER A 7 17.32 6.37 5.73
N ILE A 8 16.89 7.36 4.94
CA ILE A 8 17.42 7.53 3.57
C ILE A 8 18.90 7.94 3.63
N ASP A 9 19.30 8.69 4.66
CA ASP A 9 20.67 9.13 4.87
C ASP A 9 21.57 7.94 5.23
N ASP A 10 21.06 6.96 5.97
CA ASP A 10 21.82 5.76 6.35
C ASP A 10 22.21 4.89 5.14
N ILE A 11 21.52 5.04 4.00
CA ILE A 11 21.85 4.36 2.74
C ILE A 11 23.18 4.87 2.17
N ASP A 12 23.75 5.96 2.70
CA ASP A 12 25.11 6.40 2.36
C ASP A 12 26.18 5.37 2.77
N VAL A 13 25.85 4.35 3.57
CA VAL A 13 26.76 3.20 3.78
C VAL A 13 27.03 2.40 2.48
N LEU A 14 26.12 2.44 1.50
CA LEU A 14 26.28 1.77 0.20
C LEU A 14 27.29 2.46 -0.73
N ARG A 15 28.00 3.48 -0.25
CA ARG A 15 29.06 4.16 -0.99
C ARG A 15 30.31 3.29 -1.04
N SER A 16 30.52 2.59 -2.15
CA SER A 16 31.83 1.99 -2.45
C SER A 16 32.84 3.08 -2.79
N GLY A 17 34.05 3.03 -2.21
CA GLY A 17 35.21 3.84 -2.63
C GLY A 17 35.41 5.21 -1.97
N GLY A 18 34.75 5.51 -0.83
CA GLY A 18 34.90 6.79 -0.12
C GLY A 18 36.25 7.00 0.58
N MET A 19 37.32 7.25 -0.19
CA MET A 19 38.63 7.58 0.37
C MET A 19 38.70 9.07 0.74
N LYS A 20 38.47 9.40 2.02
CA LYS A 20 38.53 10.79 2.55
C LYS A 20 39.90 11.44 2.37
N THR A 21 40.95 10.65 2.11
CA THR A 21 42.30 11.11 1.85
C THR A 21 42.47 11.77 0.47
N VAL A 22 41.61 11.43 -0.50
CA VAL A 22 41.76 11.85 -1.91
C VAL A 22 40.72 12.90 -2.31
N PHE A 23 39.56 12.95 -1.66
CA PHE A 23 38.49 13.90 -1.97
C PHE A 23 38.03 14.66 -0.72
N GLY A 24 38.12 16.00 -0.76
CA GLY A 24 37.78 16.91 0.35
C GLY A 24 36.37 17.53 0.31
N GLY A 25 35.53 17.15 -0.66
CA GLY A 25 34.19 17.72 -0.86
C GLY A 25 33.07 16.67 -0.88
N GLU A 26 31.84 17.12 -0.61
CA GLU A 26 30.63 16.30 -0.52
C GLU A 26 30.42 15.43 -1.76
N TYR A 27 30.35 14.12 -1.53
CA TYR A 27 30.01 13.20 -2.58
C TYR A 27 28.50 13.25 -2.88
N ALA A 28 28.13 13.09 -4.15
CA ALA A 28 26.74 12.92 -4.58
C ALA A 28 26.03 11.81 -3.75
N PRO A 29 24.75 12.01 -3.38
CA PRO A 29 24.01 11.02 -2.58
C PRO A 29 23.95 9.67 -3.30
N SER A 30 23.90 8.56 -2.55
CA SER A 30 23.79 7.21 -3.15
C SER A 30 22.71 7.18 -4.26
N THR A 31 22.91 6.41 -5.34
CA THR A 31 21.92 6.34 -6.44
C THR A 31 20.52 6.02 -5.90
N VAL A 32 20.46 5.14 -4.88
CA VAL A 32 19.22 4.80 -4.16
C VAL A 32 18.69 5.97 -3.34
N GLY A 33 19.52 6.65 -2.54
CA GLY A 33 19.09 7.80 -1.75
C GLY A 33 18.60 8.97 -2.61
N THR A 34 19.29 9.24 -3.73
CA THR A 34 18.88 10.24 -4.73
C THR A 34 17.54 9.85 -5.36
N LEU A 35 17.38 8.58 -5.76
CA LEU A 35 16.13 8.06 -6.31
C LEU A 35 14.97 8.21 -5.32
N LEU A 36 15.17 7.79 -4.06
CA LEU A 36 14.14 7.85 -3.02
C LEU A 36 13.66 9.28 -2.74
N ARG A 37 14.57 10.27 -2.78
CA ARG A 37 14.22 11.70 -2.60
C ARG A 37 13.47 12.30 -3.79
N LYS A 38 13.50 11.69 -4.98
CA LYS A 38 12.73 12.13 -6.16
C LYS A 38 11.26 11.70 -6.11
N PHE A 39 10.87 10.79 -5.23
CA PHE A 39 9.47 10.37 -5.12
C PHE A 39 8.60 11.51 -4.61
N THR A 40 7.58 11.85 -5.41
CA THR A 40 6.54 12.81 -5.04
C THR A 40 5.22 12.06 -4.90
N PHE A 41 4.17 12.78 -4.48
CA PHE A 41 2.81 12.22 -4.46
C PHE A 41 2.39 11.65 -5.82
N GLY A 42 2.78 12.28 -6.93
CA GLY A 42 2.48 11.80 -8.28
C GLY A 42 3.13 10.43 -8.57
N HIS A 43 4.41 10.28 -8.21
CA HIS A 43 5.13 8.99 -8.35
C HIS A 43 4.50 7.89 -7.48
N ALA A 44 4.11 8.20 -6.25
CA ALA A 44 3.41 7.25 -5.38
C ALA A 44 2.08 6.77 -6.01
N ARG A 45 1.33 7.69 -6.62
CA ARG A 45 0.09 7.37 -7.34
C ARG A 45 0.32 6.50 -8.59
N GLN A 46 1.45 6.67 -9.26
CA GLN A 46 1.85 5.78 -10.35
C GLN A 46 2.16 4.36 -9.84
N HIS A 47 2.88 4.24 -8.72
CA HIS A 47 3.15 2.94 -8.09
C HIS A 47 1.86 2.23 -7.64
N GLU A 48 0.87 2.97 -7.11
CA GLU A 48 -0.46 2.42 -6.81
C GLU A 48 -1.16 1.89 -8.08
N SER A 49 -0.96 2.56 -9.23
CA SER A 49 -1.45 2.07 -10.51
C SER A 49 -0.76 0.77 -10.94
N VAL A 50 0.57 0.70 -10.79
CA VAL A 50 1.35 -0.51 -11.07
C VAL A 50 0.87 -1.66 -10.19
N LEU A 51 0.68 -1.45 -8.89
CA LEU A 51 0.19 -2.48 -7.96
C LEU A 51 -1.17 -3.05 -8.42
N ARG A 52 -2.13 -2.18 -8.75
CA ARG A 52 -3.46 -2.62 -9.22
C ARG A 52 -3.38 -3.43 -10.51
N ASN A 53 -2.65 -2.92 -11.51
CA ASN A 53 -2.51 -3.60 -12.79
C ASN A 53 -1.73 -4.91 -12.64
N HIS A 54 -0.74 -4.95 -11.76
CA HIS A 54 0.02 -6.16 -11.45
C HIS A 54 -0.88 -7.21 -10.82
N LEU A 55 -1.70 -6.85 -9.82
CA LEU A 55 -2.66 -7.78 -9.21
C LEU A 55 -3.63 -8.36 -10.25
N VAL A 56 -4.22 -7.51 -11.09
CA VAL A 56 -5.10 -7.96 -12.19
C VAL A 56 -4.37 -8.91 -13.14
N ALA A 57 -3.17 -8.54 -13.58
CA ALA A 57 -2.36 -9.34 -14.48
C ALA A 57 -1.93 -10.68 -13.86
N LEU A 58 -1.73 -10.71 -12.54
CA LEU A 58 -1.35 -11.90 -11.80
C LEU A 58 -2.55 -12.85 -11.64
N CYS A 59 -3.74 -12.35 -11.31
CA CYS A 59 -4.97 -13.14 -11.29
C CYS A 59 -5.31 -13.76 -12.66
N GLY A 60 -4.88 -13.15 -13.76
CA GLY A 60 -5.02 -13.73 -15.10
C GLY A 60 -4.03 -14.87 -15.42
N ARG A 61 -3.03 -15.12 -14.56
CA ARG A 61 -1.98 -16.12 -14.76
C ARG A 61 -2.00 -17.23 -13.71
N VAL A 62 -2.46 -16.92 -12.51
CA VAL A 62 -2.51 -17.82 -11.36
C VAL A 62 -3.83 -17.62 -10.62
N GLU A 63 -4.37 -18.70 -10.05
CA GLU A 63 -5.61 -18.68 -9.29
C GLU A 63 -5.42 -18.06 -7.90
N LEU A 64 -5.30 -16.73 -7.85
CA LEU A 64 -5.10 -15.98 -6.59
C LEU A 64 -6.39 -15.72 -5.80
N MET A 65 -7.56 -15.79 -6.45
CA MET A 65 -8.85 -15.54 -5.82
C MET A 65 -9.87 -16.63 -6.18
N PRO A 66 -9.63 -17.89 -5.81
CA PRO A 66 -10.64 -18.94 -5.93
C PRO A 66 -11.93 -18.50 -5.20
N GLY A 67 -13.09 -18.67 -5.84
CA GLY A 67 -14.38 -18.26 -5.28
C GLY A 67 -14.74 -16.78 -5.46
N ALA A 68 -13.97 -16.01 -6.25
CA ALA A 68 -14.28 -14.60 -6.54
C ALA A 68 -15.58 -14.39 -7.34
N ASP A 69 -16.10 -15.45 -7.96
CA ASP A 69 -17.40 -15.50 -8.63
C ASP A 69 -18.58 -15.52 -7.64
N GLY A 70 -18.36 -16.00 -6.42
CA GLY A 70 -19.33 -16.00 -5.33
C GLY A 70 -19.26 -14.74 -4.47
N GLN A 71 -18.18 -14.60 -3.69
CA GLN A 71 -18.01 -13.50 -2.74
C GLN A 71 -16.55 -13.07 -2.61
N VAL A 72 -16.34 -11.75 -2.64
CA VAL A 72 -15.05 -11.10 -2.37
C VAL A 72 -15.23 -10.15 -1.20
N PHE A 73 -14.29 -10.21 -0.26
CA PHE A 73 -14.21 -9.28 0.86
C PHE A 73 -13.20 -8.18 0.53
N ILE A 74 -13.56 -6.96 0.88
CA ILE A 74 -12.69 -5.80 0.79
C ILE A 74 -12.60 -5.22 2.18
N ASP A 75 -11.39 -5.21 2.74
CA ASP A 75 -11.13 -4.57 4.02
C ASP A 75 -10.34 -3.29 3.82
N ILE A 76 -10.58 -2.30 4.67
CA ILE A 76 -9.89 -1.02 4.64
C ILE A 76 -9.39 -0.63 6.02
N ASP A 77 -8.07 -0.58 6.14
CA ASP A 77 -7.41 -0.24 7.38
C ASP A 77 -6.76 1.13 7.30
N SER A 78 -7.17 2.00 8.22
CA SER A 78 -6.40 3.19 8.55
C SER A 78 -5.50 2.88 9.72
N LEU A 79 -4.19 2.83 9.46
CA LEU A 79 -3.19 2.48 10.45
C LEU A 79 -2.56 3.75 11.05
N LEU A 80 -2.06 3.67 12.28
CA LEU A 80 -1.11 4.63 12.85
C LEU A 80 0.25 3.92 12.94
N ARG A 81 1.18 4.28 12.06
CA ARG A 81 2.54 3.72 12.04
C ARG A 81 3.51 4.69 12.71
N PRO A 82 4.06 4.33 13.88
CA PRO A 82 4.99 5.19 14.61
C PRO A 82 6.28 5.34 13.82
N VAL A 83 6.89 6.51 13.93
CA VAL A 83 8.22 6.75 13.40
C VAL A 83 9.08 7.40 14.47
N TYR A 84 10.36 7.08 14.43
CA TYR A 84 11.37 7.64 15.32
C TYR A 84 12.23 8.60 14.50
N GLY A 85 12.54 9.77 15.07
CA GLY A 85 13.27 10.83 14.38
C GLY A 85 12.44 12.09 14.06
N HIS A 86 13.12 13.24 14.09
CA HIS A 86 12.48 14.54 13.93
C HIS A 86 12.19 14.88 12.45
N ALA A 87 13.09 14.46 11.55
CA ALA A 87 13.08 14.84 10.14
C ALA A 87 12.17 13.99 9.22
N LYS A 88 11.46 12.97 9.75
CA LYS A 88 10.61 12.11 8.91
C LYS A 88 9.48 12.92 8.27
N GLN A 89 9.53 13.07 6.94
CA GLN A 89 8.55 13.85 6.18
C GLN A 89 7.12 13.33 6.40
N GLY A 90 6.18 14.25 6.59
CA GLY A 90 4.76 13.94 6.81
C GLY A 90 4.45 13.33 8.18
N ALA A 91 5.45 12.99 8.98
CA ALA A 91 5.24 12.47 10.31
C ALA A 91 4.77 13.57 11.25
N SER A 92 3.66 13.34 11.91
CA SER A 92 3.10 14.30 12.84
C SER A 92 2.34 13.57 13.95
N TYR A 93 2.02 14.28 15.02
CA TYR A 93 1.08 13.78 16.00
C TYR A 93 -0.30 13.68 15.36
N GLY A 94 -0.95 12.55 15.61
CA GLY A 94 -2.16 12.13 14.91
C GLY A 94 -3.45 12.60 15.57
N HIS A 95 -4.54 12.23 14.91
CA HIS A 95 -5.92 12.45 15.37
C HIS A 95 -6.43 11.36 16.34
N SER A 96 -5.68 10.28 16.53
CA SER A 96 -6.12 9.13 17.31
C SER A 96 -6.31 9.48 18.78
N LYS A 97 -7.43 9.02 19.36
CA LYS A 97 -7.79 9.24 20.76
C LYS A 97 -8.19 7.89 21.39
N ILE A 98 -7.78 7.68 22.62
CA ILE A 98 -8.32 6.68 23.56
C ILE A 98 -9.19 7.49 24.54
N PRO A 99 -10.38 7.04 24.99
CA PRO A 99 -11.37 7.85 25.73
C PRO A 99 -10.85 9.14 26.40
N GLY A 100 -11.03 10.27 25.71
CA GLY A 100 -10.66 11.62 26.17
C GLY A 100 -9.18 12.02 26.04
N LYS A 101 -8.25 11.08 25.82
CA LYS A 101 -6.81 11.34 25.73
C LYS A 101 -6.30 11.19 24.30
N GLN A 102 -5.65 12.24 23.80
CA GLN A 102 -4.94 12.16 22.53
C GLN A 102 -3.76 11.19 22.65
N ILE A 103 -3.62 10.30 21.68
CA ILE A 103 -2.44 9.44 21.60
C ILE A 103 -1.28 10.31 21.14
N LEU A 104 -0.33 10.60 22.04
CA LEU A 104 0.88 11.38 21.77
C LEU A 104 1.94 10.54 21.05
N ARG A 105 1.56 9.91 19.93
CA ARG A 105 2.47 9.09 19.12
C ARG A 105 2.68 9.77 17.77
N LYS A 106 3.89 10.27 17.55
CA LYS A 106 4.31 10.79 16.24
C LYS A 106 4.36 9.63 15.25
N GLY A 107 3.70 9.78 14.13
CA GLY A 107 3.58 8.69 13.17
C GLY A 107 3.17 9.17 11.79
N LEU A 108 3.02 8.20 10.90
CA LEU A 108 2.34 8.31 9.63
C LEU A 108 1.01 7.57 9.73
N SER A 109 0.07 7.91 8.86
CA SER A 109 -1.26 7.29 8.86
C SER A 109 -1.54 6.55 7.56
N PRO A 110 -0.88 5.40 7.28
CA PRO A 110 -1.18 4.62 6.09
C PRO A 110 -2.67 4.29 5.99
N LEU A 111 -3.17 4.27 4.77
CA LEU A 111 -4.46 3.69 4.42
C LEU A 111 -4.17 2.51 3.49
N THR A 112 -4.69 1.33 3.82
CA THR A 112 -4.49 0.14 2.99
C THR A 112 -5.84 -0.49 2.71
N ALA A 113 -5.99 -1.05 1.51
CA ALA A 113 -7.12 -1.89 1.16
C ALA A 113 -6.61 -3.28 0.81
N THR A 114 -7.26 -4.29 1.38
CA THR A 114 -7.00 -5.68 1.05
C THR A 114 -8.21 -6.31 0.37
N THR A 115 -7.96 -7.34 -0.43
CA THR A 115 -8.97 -8.16 -1.10
C THR A 115 -8.74 -9.62 -0.77
N SER A 116 -9.79 -10.35 -0.43
CA SER A 116 -9.75 -11.79 -0.19
C SER A 116 -11.03 -12.49 -0.64
N THR A 117 -10.97 -13.81 -0.73
CA THR A 117 -12.14 -14.70 -0.73
C THR A 117 -12.09 -15.57 0.53
N ALA A 118 -13.11 -16.41 0.75
CA ALA A 118 -13.15 -17.28 1.92
C ALA A 118 -11.96 -18.28 2.00
N GLY A 119 -11.37 -18.63 0.85
CA GLY A 119 -10.33 -19.67 0.76
C GLY A 119 -8.90 -19.16 0.70
N VAL A 120 -8.66 -17.85 0.69
CA VAL A 120 -7.31 -17.28 0.53
C VAL A 120 -7.01 -16.17 1.51
N ALA A 121 -5.73 -16.03 1.85
CA ALA A 121 -5.24 -14.94 2.67
C ALA A 121 -5.48 -13.58 1.96
N PRO A 122 -5.72 -12.49 2.73
CA PRO A 122 -5.88 -11.16 2.16
C PRO A 122 -4.65 -10.70 1.37
N MET A 123 -4.91 -10.16 0.18
CA MET A 123 -3.90 -9.57 -0.69
C MET A 123 -4.03 -8.05 -0.69
N SER A 124 -2.91 -7.33 -0.73
CA SER A 124 -2.92 -5.88 -0.82
C SER A 124 -3.39 -5.41 -2.20
N ALA A 125 -4.53 -4.73 -2.26
CA ALA A 125 -5.11 -4.20 -3.49
C ALA A 125 -4.74 -2.72 -3.73
N GLU A 126 -4.54 -1.95 -2.65
CA GLU A 126 -4.06 -0.57 -2.72
C GLU A 126 -3.42 -0.18 -1.38
N MET A 127 -2.39 0.68 -1.41
CA MET A 127 -1.81 1.25 -0.20
C MET A 127 -1.43 2.71 -0.44
N ARG A 128 -1.74 3.57 0.52
CA ARG A 128 -1.40 5.00 0.49
C ARG A 128 -0.76 5.42 1.79
N LEU A 129 0.42 6.00 1.72
CA LEU A 129 1.02 6.66 2.85
C LEU A 129 0.42 8.06 3.00
N ARG A 130 -0.03 8.41 4.21
CA ARG A 130 -0.58 9.75 4.52
C ARG A 130 0.15 10.33 5.73
N ALA A 131 0.10 11.65 5.85
CA ALA A 131 0.66 12.35 7.01
C ALA A 131 -0.01 11.89 8.31
N GLY A 132 0.72 11.91 9.43
CA GLY A 132 0.24 11.38 10.72
C GLY A 132 -1.06 12.01 11.21
N LYS A 133 -1.28 13.30 10.92
CA LYS A 133 -2.48 14.06 11.28
C LYS A 133 -3.72 13.70 10.46
N THR A 134 -3.59 12.81 9.47
CA THR A 134 -4.69 12.49 8.55
C THR A 134 -5.71 11.58 9.21
N GLY A 135 -6.94 12.06 9.36
CA GLY A 135 -8.09 11.31 9.89
C GLY A 135 -8.37 10.00 9.17
N SER A 136 -8.84 8.98 9.89
CA SER A 136 -9.08 7.63 9.33
C SER A 136 -9.94 7.62 8.07
N GLY A 137 -11.05 8.37 8.06
CA GLY A 137 -11.96 8.41 6.90
C GLY A 137 -11.40 9.14 5.67
N LYS A 138 -10.32 9.92 5.80
CA LYS A 138 -9.81 10.75 4.70
C LYS A 138 -9.26 9.87 3.57
N GLY A 139 -10.00 9.84 2.45
CA GLY A 139 -9.64 9.07 1.26
C GLY A 139 -10.17 7.63 1.25
N ALA A 140 -10.82 7.18 2.33
CA ALA A 140 -11.35 5.82 2.47
C ALA A 140 -12.34 5.46 1.37
N GLY A 141 -13.37 6.29 1.13
CA GLY A 141 -14.37 6.02 0.09
C GLY A 141 -13.77 5.89 -1.32
N ARG A 142 -12.78 6.72 -1.65
CA ARG A 142 -12.08 6.64 -2.96
C ARG A 142 -11.21 5.39 -3.07
N MET A 143 -10.60 4.95 -1.97
CA MET A 143 -9.83 3.71 -1.93
C MET A 143 -10.75 2.49 -2.05
N VAL A 144 -11.87 2.45 -1.34
CA VAL A 144 -12.87 1.37 -1.47
C VAL A 144 -13.39 1.29 -2.91
N ALA A 145 -13.75 2.42 -3.53
CA ALA A 145 -14.19 2.44 -4.92
C ALA A 145 -13.10 1.91 -5.87
N SER A 146 -11.83 2.28 -5.65
CA SER A 146 -10.72 1.74 -6.44
C SER A 146 -10.51 0.25 -6.20
N ALA A 147 -10.57 -0.23 -4.96
CA ALA A 147 -10.39 -1.63 -4.61
C ALA A 147 -11.51 -2.50 -5.21
N ILE A 148 -12.76 -2.03 -5.21
CA ILE A 148 -13.89 -2.70 -5.89
C ILE A 148 -13.62 -2.79 -7.39
N SER A 149 -13.13 -1.71 -8.01
CA SER A 149 -12.80 -1.71 -9.43
C SER A 149 -11.68 -2.71 -9.74
N THR A 150 -10.63 -2.75 -8.91
CA THR A 150 -9.52 -3.71 -9.05
C THR A 150 -10.02 -5.15 -8.89
N ALA A 151 -10.82 -5.43 -7.86
CA ALA A 151 -11.35 -6.78 -7.61
C ALA A 151 -12.18 -7.27 -8.80
N ARG A 152 -13.04 -6.42 -9.37
CA ARG A 152 -13.81 -6.75 -10.58
C ARG A 152 -12.92 -7.05 -11.78
N ALA A 153 -11.91 -6.22 -12.02
CA ALA A 153 -10.94 -6.45 -13.08
C ALA A 153 -10.11 -7.73 -12.84
N ALA A 154 -9.91 -8.11 -11.58
CA ALA A 154 -9.22 -9.32 -11.16
C ALA A 154 -10.10 -10.58 -11.11
N GLY A 155 -11.33 -10.52 -11.64
CA GLY A 155 -12.22 -11.69 -11.77
C GLY A 155 -13.39 -11.74 -10.78
N ALA A 156 -13.55 -10.75 -9.90
CA ALA A 156 -14.72 -10.67 -9.03
C ALA A 156 -15.99 -10.43 -9.87
N SER A 157 -16.84 -11.44 -9.95
CA SER A 157 -18.07 -11.38 -10.73
C SER A 157 -19.24 -10.93 -9.85
N ARG A 158 -20.24 -10.29 -10.43
CA ARG A 158 -21.54 -10.19 -9.75
C ARG A 158 -22.17 -11.57 -9.81
N HIS A 159 -22.39 -12.20 -8.66
CA HIS A 159 -23.33 -13.31 -8.58
C HIS A 159 -24.69 -12.82 -9.12
N ARG A 160 -25.03 -13.20 -10.36
CA ARG A 160 -26.37 -13.02 -10.90
C ARG A 160 -27.29 -13.96 -10.13
N ARG A 161 -27.92 -13.47 -9.06
CA ARG A 161 -29.07 -14.17 -8.46
C ARG A 161 -30.08 -14.43 -9.58
N GLY A 162 -30.24 -15.70 -9.95
CA GLY A 162 -31.23 -16.13 -10.94
C GLY A 162 -30.75 -16.09 -12.38
N ARG A 163 -29.89 -17.03 -12.77
CA ARG A 163 -30.03 -17.68 -14.07
C ARG A 163 -30.34 -19.14 -13.79
N ARG A 164 -31.62 -19.51 -13.94
CA ARG A 164 -32.02 -20.93 -13.92
C ARG A 164 -31.10 -21.66 -14.88
N HIS A 165 -30.48 -22.75 -14.43
CA HIS A 165 -29.87 -23.74 -15.30
C HIS A 165 -30.96 -24.16 -16.30
N PRO A 166 -30.84 -23.90 -17.61
CA PRO A 166 -31.63 -24.65 -18.56
C PRO A 166 -31.02 -26.06 -18.60
N ASN A 167 -31.88 -27.07 -18.48
CA ASN A 167 -31.60 -28.51 -18.63
C ASN A 167 -31.22 -29.25 -17.35
N LEU A 168 -32.24 -29.53 -16.54
CA LEU A 168 -32.46 -30.90 -16.07
C LEU A 168 -33.69 -31.41 -16.82
N SER A 169 -33.48 -31.96 -18.02
CA SER A 169 -34.49 -32.78 -18.68
C SER A 169 -34.55 -34.12 -17.93
N ALA A 170 -35.73 -34.45 -17.45
CA ALA A 170 -36.07 -35.78 -16.98
C ALA A 170 -35.75 -36.82 -18.08
N GLY A 171 -35.07 -37.87 -17.67
CA GLY A 171 -34.81 -39.11 -18.40
C GLY A 171 -34.48 -40.18 -17.37
#